data_AF-A0A366WZQ2-F1
#
_entry.id   AF-A0A366WZQ2-F1
#
_cell.length_a   1.000
_cell.length_b   1.000
_cell.length_c   1.000
_cell.angle_alpha   90.00
_cell.angle_beta   90.00
_cell.angle_gamma   90.00
#
_symmetry.space_group_name_H-M   'P 1'
#
loop_
_entity.id
_entity.type
_entity.pdbx_description
1 polymer ?
#
loop_
_entity_poly.entity_id
_entity_poly.type
_entity_poly.pdbx_seq_one_letter_code
_entity_poly.pdbx_strand_id
1 'polypeptide(L)'
;MAIAALLFGLFLTLVSAAFSSPHSTLFSMAHGGALSLAVASSVLCLAIGRIVSGGARLAFSGMAVSATAAVWSLLSVPSVVFQANRISAGYPLCISHHGPSSDVSSIWDLRGFSFYTTDSGYKSTSGWYFHGTLTVDGNDGRQYFNWSPHRFRFDQIEHPERFIAPLRSLCEPSPAFWSEF
;
A
#
# COMPACT_ATOMS: atom_id res chain seq x y z
N MET A 1 29.09 11.51 2.09
CA MET A 1 27.75 12.00 1.67
C MET A 1 26.72 10.88 1.57
N ALA A 2 26.89 9.85 0.73
CA ALA A 2 25.89 8.79 0.60
C ALA A 2 25.59 8.03 1.92
N ILE A 3 26.63 7.65 2.67
CA ILE A 3 26.47 6.99 3.98
C ILE A 3 25.73 7.92 4.96
N ALA A 4 26.10 9.19 5.02
CA ALA A 4 25.43 10.16 5.88
C ALA A 4 23.95 10.34 5.50
N ALA A 5 23.65 10.40 4.20
CA ALA A 5 22.27 10.47 3.71
C ALA A 5 21.46 9.21 4.06
N LEU A 6 22.07 8.02 3.95
CA LEU A 6 21.44 6.76 4.35
C LEU A 6 21.15 6.75 5.85
N LEU A 7 22.14 7.06 6.69
CA LEU A 7 21.99 7.06 8.14
C LEU A 7 20.95 8.08 8.62
N PHE A 8 20.96 9.28 8.03
CA PHE A 8 19.97 10.31 8.33
C PHE A 8 18.56 9.88 7.93
N GLY A 9 18.40 9.32 6.73
CA GLY A 9 17.10 8.79 6.28
C GLY A 9 16.60 7.64 7.15
N LEU A 10 17.47 6.70 7.53
CA LEU A 10 17.13 5.60 8.44
C LEU A 10 16.77 6.12 9.83
N PHE A 11 17.48 7.14 10.34
CA PHE A 11 17.13 7.79 11.62
C PHE A 11 15.73 8.41 11.56
N LEU A 12 15.42 9.19 10.52
CA LEU A 12 14.07 9.76 10.34
C LEU A 12 13.00 8.66 10.22
N THR A 13 13.33 7.57 9.53
CA THR A 13 12.44 6.41 9.39
C THR A 13 12.18 5.76 10.74
N LEU A 14 13.20 5.59 11.58
CA LEU A 14 13.07 5.03 12.94
C LEU A 14 12.28 5.96 13.86
N VAL A 15 12.53 7.27 13.79
CA VAL A 15 11.76 8.28 14.53
C VAL A 15 10.28 8.21 14.12
N SER A 16 9.99 8.23 12.82
CA SER A 16 8.62 8.08 12.30
C SER A 16 7.98 6.77 12.74
N ALA A 17 8.73 5.67 12.68
CA ALA A 17 8.27 4.35 13.11
C ALA A 17 7.98 4.27 14.62
N ALA A 18 8.68 5.04 15.46
CA ALA A 18 8.43 5.13 16.90
C ALA A 18 7.14 5.88 17.26
N PHE A 19 6.69 6.79 16.39
CA PHE A 19 5.41 7.49 16.51
C PHE A 19 4.27 6.83 15.71
N SER A 20 4.61 5.83 14.89
CA SER A 20 3.65 5.03 14.15
C SER A 20 2.98 4.02 15.08
N SER A 21 1.75 3.61 14.75
CA SER A 21 1.15 2.47 15.44
C SER A 21 2.08 1.24 15.30
N PRO A 22 2.20 0.37 16.33
CA PRO A 22 3.05 -0.83 16.27
C PRO A 22 2.79 -1.71 15.04
N HIS A 23 1.59 -1.57 14.47
CA HIS A 23 1.12 -2.25 13.30
C HIS A 23 1.68 -1.62 12.01
N SER A 24 1.68 -0.29 11.83
CA SER A 24 2.18 0.38 10.61
C SER A 24 3.71 0.48 10.53
N THR A 25 4.42 0.17 11.61
CA THR A 25 5.89 0.26 11.74
C THR A 25 6.66 -0.43 10.60
N LEU A 26 6.35 -1.69 10.26
CA LEU A 26 7.07 -2.43 9.21
C LEU A 26 6.93 -1.77 7.84
N PHE A 27 5.75 -1.23 7.55
CA PHE A 27 5.45 -0.61 6.30
C PHE A 27 6.12 0.77 6.18
N SER A 28 6.02 1.59 7.24
CA SER A 28 6.78 2.84 7.38
C SER A 28 8.29 2.61 7.24
N MET A 29 8.81 1.50 7.79
CA MET A 29 10.21 1.10 7.64
C MET A 29 10.57 0.69 6.21
N ALA A 30 9.71 -0.05 5.51
CA ALA A 30 9.93 -0.44 4.12
C ALA A 30 9.92 0.78 3.20
N HIS A 31 8.94 1.68 3.37
CA HIS A 31 8.84 2.92 2.59
C HIS A 31 10.03 3.85 2.85
N GLY A 32 10.29 4.17 4.13
CA GLY A 32 11.40 5.03 4.53
C GLY A 32 12.77 4.44 4.19
N GLY A 33 12.92 3.12 4.30
CA GLY A 33 14.11 2.38 3.89
C GLY A 33 14.37 2.45 2.38
N ALA A 34 13.34 2.20 1.56
CA ALA A 34 13.43 2.33 0.11
C ALA A 34 13.78 3.76 -0.31
N LEU A 35 13.17 4.78 0.31
CA LEU A 35 13.48 6.18 0.05
C LEU A 35 14.92 6.53 0.45
N SER A 36 15.36 6.11 1.63
CA SER A 36 16.72 6.34 2.12
C SER A 36 17.77 5.69 1.21
N LEU A 37 17.47 4.47 0.72
CA LEU A 37 18.30 3.75 -0.24
C LEU A 37 18.34 4.47 -1.59
N ALA A 38 17.21 4.99 -2.08
CA ALA A 38 17.13 5.76 -3.33
C ALA A 38 18.01 7.02 -3.26
N VAL A 39 17.92 7.77 -2.15
CA VAL A 39 18.72 8.99 -1.94
C VAL A 39 20.20 8.64 -1.85
N ALA A 40 20.57 7.65 -1.03
CA ALA A 40 21.96 7.23 -0.88
C ALA A 40 22.56 6.75 -2.22
N SER A 41 21.80 5.94 -2.97
CA SER A 41 22.21 5.41 -4.27
C SER A 41 22.35 6.52 -5.31
N SER A 42 21.46 7.51 -5.32
CA SER A 42 21.54 8.68 -6.19
C SER A 42 22.82 9.48 -5.92
N VAL A 43 23.17 9.69 -4.64
CA VAL A 43 24.43 10.35 -4.25
C VAL A 43 25.66 9.53 -4.67
N LEU A 44 25.60 8.19 -4.57
CA LEU A 44 26.66 7.32 -5.10
C LEU A 44 26.79 7.42 -6.63
N CYS A 45 25.67 7.46 -7.36
CA CYS A 45 25.66 7.60 -8.81
C CYS A 45 26.34 8.89 -9.27
N LEU A 46 26.13 10.01 -8.56
CA LEU A 46 26.81 11.28 -8.84
C LEU A 46 28.34 11.21 -8.65
N ALA A 47 28.83 10.23 -7.88
CA ALA A 47 30.24 10.02 -7.60
C ALA A 47 30.84 8.84 -8.38
N ILE A 48 30.10 8.19 -9.29
CA ILE A 48 30.52 6.94 -9.97
C ILE A 48 31.90 7.04 -10.63
N GLY A 49 32.26 8.17 -11.23
CA GLY A 49 33.57 8.37 -11.87
C GLY A 49 34.77 8.42 -10.90
N ARG A 50 34.51 8.42 -9.59
CA ARG A 50 35.53 8.51 -8.52
C ARG A 50 35.56 7.28 -7.61
N ILE A 51 34.73 6.27 -7.85
CA ILE A 51 34.58 5.12 -6.97
C ILE A 51 35.04 3.84 -7.67
N VAL A 52 35.65 2.93 -6.92
CA VAL A 52 36.02 1.59 -7.37
C VAL A 52 34.77 0.81 -7.80
N SER A 53 34.91 -0.15 -8.74
CA SER A 53 33.83 -0.92 -9.36
C SER A 53 32.75 -1.45 -8.39
N GLY A 54 33.11 -1.77 -7.14
CA GLY A 54 32.16 -2.19 -6.09
C GLY A 54 31.12 -1.12 -5.71
N GLY A 55 31.51 0.16 -5.66
CA GLY A 55 30.59 1.24 -5.33
C GLY A 55 29.59 1.55 -6.44
N ALA A 56 30.00 1.42 -7.70
CA ALA A 56 29.09 1.52 -8.84
C ALA A 56 28.00 0.43 -8.78
N ARG A 57 28.39 -0.82 -8.49
CA ARG A 57 27.42 -1.93 -8.31
C ARG A 57 26.42 -1.65 -7.20
N LEU A 58 26.89 -1.17 -6.04
CA LEU A 58 26.01 -0.81 -4.92
C LEU A 58 25.01 0.29 -5.29
N ALA A 59 25.46 1.31 -6.03
CA ALA A 59 24.60 2.39 -6.52
C ALA A 59 23.48 1.85 -7.42
N PHE A 60 23.84 1.03 -8.42
CA PHE A 60 22.87 0.44 -9.32
C PHE A 60 21.89 -0.52 -8.62
N SER A 61 22.39 -1.37 -7.71
CA SER A 61 21.53 -2.28 -6.95
C SER A 61 20.55 -1.52 -6.06
N GLY A 62 21.01 -0.47 -5.36
CA GLY A 62 20.14 0.33 -4.51
C GLY A 62 19.09 1.12 -5.31
N MET A 63 19.46 1.66 -6.47
CA MET A 63 18.51 2.27 -7.41
C MET A 63 17.49 1.25 -7.92
N ALA A 64 17.94 0.04 -8.31
CA ALA A 64 17.06 -1.01 -8.80
C ALA A 64 16.02 -1.43 -7.76
N VAL A 65 16.45 -1.69 -6.52
CA VAL A 65 15.53 -2.05 -5.41
C VAL A 65 14.51 -0.95 -5.15
N SER A 66 14.97 0.30 -5.10
CA SER A 66 14.10 1.46 -4.84
C SER A 66 13.10 1.68 -5.99
N ALA A 67 13.56 1.52 -7.23
CA ALA A 67 12.71 1.61 -8.41
C ALA A 67 11.66 0.50 -8.45
N THR A 68 12.03 -0.76 -8.13
CA THR A 68 11.08 -1.87 -8.05
C THR A 68 9.99 -1.60 -7.00
N ALA A 69 10.37 -1.10 -5.83
CA ALA A 69 9.42 -0.73 -4.78
C ALA A 69 8.45 0.39 -5.23
N ALA A 70 8.98 1.44 -5.89
CA ALA A 70 8.18 2.53 -6.42
C ALA A 70 7.22 2.06 -7.53
N VAL A 71 7.72 1.25 -8.46
CA VAL A 71 6.92 0.67 -9.55
C VAL A 71 5.81 -0.23 -8.99
N TRP A 72 6.11 -1.11 -8.04
CA TRP A 72 5.10 -1.95 -7.40
C TRP A 72 4.00 -1.11 -6.73
N SER A 73 4.40 -0.08 -5.98
CA SER A 73 3.46 0.83 -5.31
C SER A 73 2.58 1.58 -6.31
N LEU A 74 3.16 2.12 -7.37
CA LEU A 74 2.42 2.87 -8.41
C LEU A 74 1.52 1.97 -9.26
N LEU A 75 1.99 0.79 -9.65
CA LEU A 75 1.22 -0.18 -10.43
C LEU A 75 -0.03 -0.66 -9.68
N SER A 76 -0.04 -0.57 -8.35
CA SER A 76 -1.22 -0.96 -7.56
C SER A 76 -2.44 -0.12 -7.95
N VAL A 77 -2.27 1.17 -8.25
CA VAL A 77 -3.38 2.07 -8.62
C VAL A 77 -4.15 1.56 -9.85
N PRO A 78 -3.53 1.42 -11.05
CA PRO A 78 -4.27 0.95 -12.22
C PRO A 78 -4.80 -0.48 -12.04
N SER A 79 -4.14 -1.34 -11.24
CA SER A 79 -4.62 -2.70 -11.01
C SER A 79 -5.82 -2.79 -10.08
N VAL A 80 -5.88 -1.95 -9.04
CA VAL A 80 -7.07 -1.78 -8.20
C VAL A 80 -8.22 -1.25 -9.04
N VAL A 81 -7.99 -0.17 -9.81
CA VAL A 81 -9.00 0.45 -10.68
C VAL A 81 -9.54 -0.55 -11.71
N PHE A 82 -8.66 -1.23 -12.44
CA PHE A 82 -9.07 -2.20 -13.46
C PHE A 82 -9.92 -3.33 -12.86
N GLN A 83 -9.49 -3.89 -11.73
CA GLN A 83 -10.20 -5.01 -11.12
C GLN A 83 -11.51 -4.60 -10.47
N ALA A 84 -11.55 -3.43 -9.81
CA ALA A 84 -12.79 -2.90 -9.25
C ALA A 84 -13.85 -2.71 -10.33
N ASN A 85 -13.49 -2.12 -11.48
CA ASN A 85 -14.41 -1.98 -12.62
C ASN A 85 -14.82 -3.32 -13.22
N ARG A 86 -13.89 -4.28 -13.33
CA ARG A 86 -14.19 -5.62 -13.85
C ARG A 86 -15.14 -6.39 -12.93
N ILE A 87 -14.91 -6.33 -11.61
CA ILE A 87 -15.70 -7.03 -10.60
C ILE A 87 -17.07 -6.38 -10.45
N SER A 88 -17.13 -5.05 -10.44
CA SER A 88 -18.40 -4.33 -10.31
C SER A 88 -19.29 -4.52 -11.53
N ALA A 89 -18.73 -4.76 -12.72
CA ALA A 89 -19.49 -4.99 -13.95
C ALA A 89 -20.61 -3.95 -14.20
N GLY A 90 -20.37 -2.69 -13.80
CA GLY A 90 -21.32 -1.57 -13.93
C GLY A 90 -22.22 -1.33 -12.71
N TYR A 91 -22.20 -2.19 -11.69
CA TYR A 91 -22.87 -1.94 -10.42
C TYR A 91 -22.17 -0.86 -9.59
N PRO A 92 -22.90 -0.13 -8.72
CA PRO A 92 -22.31 0.79 -7.76
C PRO A 92 -21.21 0.12 -6.94
N LEU A 93 -20.12 0.84 -6.71
CA LEU A 93 -18.98 0.34 -5.95
C LEU A 93 -18.47 1.38 -4.96
N CYS A 94 -17.74 0.92 -3.96
CA CYS A 94 -16.92 1.79 -3.12
C CYS A 94 -15.61 1.08 -2.76
N ILE A 95 -14.53 1.85 -2.66
CA ILE A 95 -13.22 1.40 -2.18
C ILE A 95 -12.86 2.18 -0.92
N SER A 96 -12.43 1.45 0.11
CA SER A 96 -12.09 2.02 1.42
C SER A 96 -10.90 1.31 2.05
N HIS A 97 -10.27 1.95 3.03
CA HIS A 97 -9.40 1.28 3.98
C HIS A 97 -10.25 0.59 5.06
N HIS A 98 -9.79 -0.56 5.53
CA HIS A 98 -10.45 -1.23 6.65
C HIS A 98 -9.87 -0.74 7.98
N GLY A 99 -10.55 0.21 8.63
CA GLY A 99 -10.13 0.79 9.91
C GLY A 99 -10.88 2.10 10.27
N PRO A 100 -10.59 2.72 11.43
CA PRO A 100 -11.28 3.93 11.91
C PRO A 100 -11.00 5.21 11.09
N SER A 101 -10.05 5.16 10.15
CA SER A 101 -9.88 6.13 9.07
C SER A 101 -10.11 5.41 7.74
N SER A 102 -11.36 5.37 7.30
CA SER A 102 -11.86 4.47 6.25
C SER A 102 -11.78 5.02 4.83
N ASP A 103 -11.64 6.34 4.66
CA ASP A 103 -11.94 6.96 3.39
C ASP A 103 -10.71 7.05 2.49
N VAL A 104 -10.82 6.46 1.30
CA VAL A 104 -9.97 6.76 0.16
C VAL A 104 -10.42 8.13 -0.35
N SER A 105 -9.59 9.16 -0.15
CA SER A 105 -9.90 10.55 -0.50
C SER A 105 -9.36 10.96 -1.87
N SER A 106 -8.40 10.19 -2.39
CA SER A 106 -7.76 10.38 -3.68
C SER A 106 -7.46 9.05 -4.34
N ILE A 107 -7.48 9.01 -5.67
CA ILE A 107 -7.02 7.83 -6.44
C ILE A 107 -5.57 7.42 -6.08
N TRP A 108 -4.77 8.36 -5.58
CA TRP A 108 -3.39 8.10 -5.16
C TRP A 108 -3.28 7.38 -3.81
N ASP A 109 -4.37 7.32 -3.05
CA ASP A 109 -4.43 6.54 -1.82
C ASP A 109 -4.46 5.03 -2.12
N LEU A 110 -4.73 4.65 -3.38
CA LEU A 110 -4.70 3.27 -3.90
C LEU A 110 -3.29 2.75 -4.22
N ARG A 111 -2.24 3.57 -4.05
CA ARG A 111 -0.84 3.11 -4.21
C ARG A 111 -0.54 2.01 -3.20
N GLY A 112 0.28 1.03 -3.57
CA GLY A 112 0.52 -0.16 -2.73
C GLY A 112 1.08 0.15 -1.35
N PHE A 113 1.81 1.25 -1.23
CA PHE A 113 2.34 1.77 0.04
C PHE A 113 1.33 2.57 0.88
N SER A 114 0.13 2.82 0.35
CA SER A 114 -0.94 3.56 1.02
C SER A 114 -2.17 2.66 1.23
N PHE A 115 -2.51 1.81 0.26
CA PHE A 115 -3.67 0.92 0.25
C PHE A 115 -3.40 -0.44 0.92
N TYR A 116 -2.59 -0.39 1.99
CA TYR A 116 -2.12 -1.57 2.70
C TYR A 116 -2.42 -1.39 4.20
N THR A 117 -3.21 -2.30 4.79
CA THR A 117 -3.30 -2.40 6.25
C THR A 117 -2.26 -3.35 6.81
N THR A 118 -1.72 -3.05 7.98
CA THR A 118 -0.89 -3.96 8.77
C THR A 118 -1.56 -4.40 10.08
N ASP A 119 -2.82 -4.00 10.31
CA ASP A 119 -3.54 -4.34 11.54
C ASP A 119 -3.57 -5.87 11.75
N SER A 120 -3.29 -6.31 12.97
CA SER A 120 -2.84 -7.68 13.32
C SER A 120 -3.91 -8.78 13.26
N GLY A 121 -4.93 -8.59 12.43
CA GLY A 121 -5.97 -9.56 12.19
C GLY A 121 -5.61 -10.71 11.29
N TYR A 122 -4.55 -10.56 10.51
CA TYR A 122 -4.12 -11.58 9.54
C TYR A 122 -3.47 -12.81 10.20
N LYS A 123 -3.05 -12.71 11.48
CA LYS A 123 -2.27 -13.77 12.19
C LYS A 123 -2.83 -14.18 13.56
N SER A 124 -3.97 -13.63 13.99
CA SER A 124 -4.61 -13.95 15.27
C SER A 124 -6.12 -14.10 15.05
N THR A 125 -6.71 -15.12 15.67
CA THR A 125 -8.11 -15.54 15.52
C THR A 125 -9.15 -14.55 16.05
N SER A 126 -8.75 -13.35 16.50
CA SER A 126 -9.61 -12.43 17.26
C SER A 126 -9.77 -11.02 16.68
N GLY A 127 -9.48 -10.77 15.39
CA GLY A 127 -9.84 -9.47 14.79
C GLY A 127 -9.28 -9.25 13.40
N TRP A 128 -9.88 -9.85 12.37
CA TRP A 128 -9.40 -9.77 10.99
C TRP A 128 -9.53 -8.36 10.43
N TYR A 129 -8.39 -7.79 9.99
CA TYR A 129 -8.37 -6.54 9.25
C TYR A 129 -7.94 -6.81 7.79
N PHE A 130 -8.61 -6.17 6.83
CA PHE A 130 -8.36 -6.26 5.39
C PHE A 130 -7.49 -5.11 4.92
N HIS A 131 -6.67 -5.30 3.89
CA HIS A 131 -5.75 -4.25 3.45
C HIS A 131 -6.48 -3.02 2.94
N GLY A 132 -7.24 -3.24 1.87
CA GLY A 132 -8.19 -2.32 1.32
C GLY A 132 -9.39 -3.12 0.87
N THR A 133 -10.57 -2.54 1.00
CA THR A 133 -11.83 -3.24 0.73
C THR A 133 -12.49 -2.65 -0.50
N LEU A 134 -13.04 -3.52 -1.33
CA LEU A 134 -13.97 -3.17 -2.39
C LEU A 134 -15.35 -3.69 -1.98
N THR A 135 -16.34 -2.82 -2.01
CA THR A 135 -17.74 -3.15 -1.79
C THR A 135 -18.49 -2.92 -3.10
N VAL A 136 -19.29 -3.89 -3.53
CA VAL A 136 -20.10 -3.79 -4.76
C VAL A 136 -21.55 -4.07 -4.41
N ASP A 137 -22.47 -3.21 -4.87
CA ASP A 137 -23.91 -3.38 -4.66
C ASP A 137 -24.57 -3.97 -5.91
N GLY A 138 -24.54 -5.29 -6.01
CA GLY A 138 -25.07 -6.05 -7.15
C GLY A 138 -26.48 -6.59 -6.93
N ASN A 139 -27.04 -7.25 -7.95
CA ASN A 139 -28.38 -7.85 -7.88
C ASN A 139 -28.51 -8.94 -6.81
N ASP A 140 -27.44 -9.68 -6.53
CA ASP A 140 -27.39 -10.72 -5.48
C ASP A 140 -27.12 -10.13 -4.08
N GLY A 141 -27.19 -8.80 -3.96
CA GLY A 141 -26.88 -8.04 -2.76
C GLY A 141 -25.43 -7.57 -2.72
N ARG A 142 -25.08 -6.98 -1.57
CA ARG A 142 -23.79 -6.35 -1.34
C ARG A 142 -22.68 -7.39 -1.14
N GLN A 143 -21.66 -7.31 -1.98
CA GLN A 143 -20.48 -8.18 -1.96
C GLN A 143 -19.25 -7.41 -1.49
N TYR A 144 -18.33 -8.10 -0.82
CA TYR A 144 -17.11 -7.51 -0.24
C TYR A 144 -15.89 -8.26 -0.73
N PHE A 145 -14.82 -7.53 -1.00
CA PHE A 145 -13.56 -8.07 -1.48
C PHE A 145 -12.40 -7.43 -0.74
N ASN A 146 -11.39 -8.23 -0.43
CA ASN A 146 -10.13 -7.78 0.14
C ASN A 146 -9.08 -7.64 -0.95
N TRP A 147 -8.39 -6.50 -0.97
CA TRP A 147 -7.19 -6.33 -1.78
C TRP A 147 -6.08 -7.22 -1.23
N SER A 148 -5.47 -8.03 -2.10
CA SER A 148 -4.28 -8.80 -1.82
C SER A 148 -3.08 -8.16 -2.50
N PRO A 149 -2.23 -7.41 -1.76
CA PRO A 149 -1.05 -6.75 -2.33
C PRO A 149 -0.05 -7.74 -2.95
N HIS A 150 0.04 -8.95 -2.38
CA HIS A 150 0.91 -10.01 -2.88
C HIS A 150 0.39 -10.64 -4.17
N ARG A 151 -0.93 -10.95 -4.24
CA ARG A 151 -1.54 -11.53 -5.44
C ARG A 151 -1.95 -10.48 -6.47
N PHE A 152 -1.85 -9.21 -6.10
CA PHE A 152 -2.22 -8.07 -6.90
C PHE A 152 -3.66 -8.12 -7.41
N ARG A 153 -4.59 -8.56 -6.54
CA ARG A 153 -5.99 -8.76 -6.89
C ARG A 153 -6.94 -8.60 -5.72
N PHE A 154 -8.21 -8.39 -6.05
CA PHE A 154 -9.29 -8.50 -5.09
C PHE A 154 -9.70 -9.97 -4.92
N ASP A 155 -9.78 -10.42 -3.67
CA ASP A 155 -10.28 -11.73 -3.31
C ASP A 155 -11.61 -11.57 -2.55
N GLN A 156 -12.62 -12.35 -2.93
CA GLN A 156 -13.95 -12.26 -2.34
C GLN A 156 -13.94 -12.68 -0.86
N ILE A 157 -14.74 -11.99 -0.06
CA ILE A 157 -14.99 -12.30 1.34
C ILE A 157 -16.35 -13.00 1.42
N GLU A 158 -16.34 -14.33 1.61
CA GLU A 158 -17.57 -15.15 1.57
C GLU A 158 -18.53 -14.93 2.75
N HIS A 159 -17.98 -14.62 3.93
CA HIS A 159 -18.74 -14.50 5.18
C HIS A 159 -18.44 -13.18 5.91
N PRO A 160 -18.80 -12.02 5.33
CA PRO A 160 -18.46 -10.69 5.85
C PRO A 160 -19.00 -10.42 7.26
N GLU A 161 -20.05 -11.12 7.68
CA GLU A 161 -20.68 -11.02 9.00
C GLU A 161 -19.89 -11.66 10.15
N ARG A 162 -18.89 -12.51 9.84
CA ARG A 162 -18.10 -13.22 10.86
C ARG A 162 -16.95 -12.40 11.43
N PHE A 163 -16.70 -11.20 10.89
CA PHE A 163 -15.57 -10.37 11.27
C PHE A 163 -15.95 -9.36 12.37
N ILE A 164 -15.03 -9.16 13.33
CA ILE A 164 -15.23 -8.28 14.48
C ILE A 164 -15.28 -6.80 14.06
N ALA A 165 -14.48 -6.44 13.05
CA ALA A 165 -14.57 -5.15 12.40
C ALA A 165 -15.66 -5.23 11.30
N PRO A 166 -16.73 -4.41 11.38
CA PRO A 166 -17.84 -4.48 10.45
C PRO A 166 -17.45 -3.94 9.07
N LEU A 167 -17.64 -4.75 8.03
CA LEU A 167 -17.43 -4.35 6.63
C LEU A 167 -18.57 -3.47 6.08
N ARG A 168 -19.79 -3.63 6.63
CA ARG A 168 -21.01 -3.01 6.12
C ARG A 168 -21.02 -1.48 6.20
N SER A 169 -20.27 -0.92 7.14
CA SER A 169 -20.26 0.52 7.46
C SER A 169 -19.00 1.23 7.00
N LEU A 170 -18.14 0.60 6.18
CA LEU A 170 -16.87 1.20 5.77
C LEU A 170 -17.06 2.35 4.79
N CYS A 171 -17.99 2.18 3.86
CA CYS A 171 -18.41 3.22 2.92
C CYS A 171 -19.64 2.75 2.13
N GLU A 172 -20.34 3.70 1.51
CA GLU A 172 -21.52 3.41 0.69
C GLU A 172 -21.15 3.32 -0.80
N PRO A 173 -21.55 2.24 -1.50
CA PRO A 173 -21.37 2.12 -2.94
C PRO A 173 -22.05 3.24 -3.72
N SER A 174 -21.32 3.85 -4.65
CA SER A 174 -21.79 4.93 -5.52
C SER A 174 -21.58 4.56 -6.98
N PRO A 175 -22.56 4.80 -7.89
CA PRO A 175 -22.32 4.69 -9.32
C PRO A 175 -21.35 5.77 -9.83
N ALA A 176 -21.12 6.83 -9.03
CA ALA A 176 -20.27 7.96 -9.34
C ALA A 176 -18.92 7.92 -8.62
N PHE A 177 -18.57 6.82 -7.93
CA PHE A 177 -17.38 6.71 -7.07
C PHE A 177 -16.09 7.26 -7.73
N TRP A 178 -15.82 6.91 -8.98
CA TRP A 178 -14.60 7.38 -9.66
C TRP A 178 -14.59 8.87 -10.00
N SER A 179 -15.75 9.52 -10.05
CA SER A 179 -15.89 10.95 -10.33
C SER A 179 -15.80 11.83 -9.08
N GLU A 180 -15.69 11.20 -7.91
CA GLU A 180 -15.59 11.88 -6.61
C GLU A 180 -14.12 12.20 -6.23
N PHE A 181 -13.15 11.87 -7.10
CA PHE A 181 -11.70 12.10 -6.92
C PHE A 181 -11.14 13.27 -7.74
#